data_AF-A0A2J6WWQ7-F1
#
_entry.id   AF-A0A2J6WWQ7-F1
#
_cell.length_a   1.000
_cell.length_b   1.000
_cell.length_c   1.000
_cell.angle_alpha   90.00
_cell.angle_beta   90.00
_cell.angle_gamma   90.00
#
_symmetry.space_group_name_H-M   'P 1'
#
loop_
_entity.id
_entity.type
_entity.pdbx_description
1 polymer ?
#
loop_
_entity_poly.entity_id
_entity_poly.type
_entity_poly.pdbx_seq_one_letter_code
_entity_poly.pdbx_strand_id
1 'polypeptide(L)'
;HLPFDKFLGAKRHHTEEAVRVSSSAAHPKEVPLKMTVVHGLIAGFGFGAYATVLTFILAPQVPGVIYSPLPGLVFGIGTMVMQVVIGAAFGSMLRKMSLTEDDIKYVGNSTAGKTLYYGGWAFAIIGIIVILLPSISDLGISTGINIPNLDAINVGFILVIFVVGIIGAWSIFSSYREIKELRSTILKKAEESKG
;
A
#
# COMPACT_ATOMS: atom_id res chain seq x y z
N HIS A 1 19.48 -7.99 17.08
CA HIS A 1 19.36 -9.47 16.99
C HIS A 1 18.26 -9.89 17.96
N LEU A 2 17.11 -10.35 17.43
CA LEU A 2 15.99 -10.80 18.26
C LEU A 2 16.00 -12.33 18.30
N PRO A 3 15.70 -12.96 19.45
CA PRO A 3 15.89 -14.40 19.68
C PRO A 3 14.92 -15.34 18.93
N PHE A 4 14.07 -14.83 18.03
CA PHE A 4 13.08 -15.63 17.30
C PHE A 4 13.49 -16.06 15.88
N ASP A 5 14.60 -15.54 15.34
CA ASP A 5 15.07 -15.87 13.97
C ASP A 5 15.48 -17.33 13.76
N LYS A 6 15.68 -18.09 14.85
CA LYS A 6 16.16 -19.47 14.77
C LYS A 6 15.06 -20.49 14.43
N PHE A 7 13.79 -20.12 14.56
CA PHE A 7 12.67 -21.05 14.33
C PHE A 7 12.23 -21.13 12.86
N LEU A 8 12.56 -20.13 12.04
CA LEU A 8 12.10 -20.01 10.65
C LEU A 8 13.09 -20.54 9.59
N GLY A 9 14.08 -21.34 9.97
CA GLY A 9 14.92 -22.04 9.00
C GLY A 9 15.75 -21.14 8.08
N ALA A 10 16.23 -19.99 8.58
CA ALA A 10 17.16 -19.13 7.85
C ALA A 10 18.51 -19.86 7.64
N LYS A 11 18.61 -20.61 6.54
CA LYS A 11 19.88 -21.15 6.05
C LYS A 11 20.74 -19.98 5.57
N ARG A 12 21.85 -19.77 6.28
CA ARG A 12 22.91 -18.82 5.93
C ARG A 12 23.52 -19.23 4.59
N HIS A 13 23.34 -18.40 3.58
CA HIS A 13 24.14 -18.42 2.35
C HIS A 13 24.96 -17.13 2.31
N HIS A 14 26.17 -17.18 2.85
CA HIS A 14 27.19 -16.13 2.64
C HIS A 14 28.36 -16.78 1.92
N THR A 15 28.51 -16.49 0.63
CA THR A 15 29.75 -16.66 -0.13
C THR A 15 30.63 -15.44 0.11
N GLU A 16 31.91 -15.65 0.43
CA GLU A 16 32.85 -14.61 0.89
C GLU A 16 33.37 -13.63 -0.19
N GLU A 17 33.02 -13.79 -1.46
CA GLU A 17 33.35 -12.80 -2.51
C GLU A 17 32.12 -12.01 -2.94
N ALA A 18 31.79 -10.97 -2.16
CA ALA A 18 30.89 -9.92 -2.60
C ALA A 18 31.63 -8.59 -2.50
N VAL A 19 31.99 -8.03 -3.66
CA VAL A 19 32.31 -6.60 -3.81
C VAL A 19 31.23 -5.83 -3.05
N ARG A 20 31.60 -5.18 -1.94
CA ARG A 20 30.69 -4.39 -1.10
C ARG A 20 30.28 -3.15 -1.88
N VAL A 21 29.39 -3.29 -2.84
CA VAL A 21 28.61 -2.16 -3.35
C VAL A 21 27.73 -1.74 -2.17
N SER A 22 28.03 -0.58 -1.58
CA SER A 22 27.29 -0.05 -0.44
C SER A 22 25.80 -0.07 -0.76
N SER A 23 24.95 -0.54 0.17
CA SER A 23 23.48 -0.53 0.02
C SER A 23 22.94 0.84 -0.43
N SER A 24 23.60 1.94 -0.05
CA SER A 24 23.26 3.30 -0.48
C SER A 24 23.51 3.61 -1.97
N ALA A 25 24.26 2.79 -2.69
CA ALA A 25 24.51 2.90 -4.13
C ALA A 25 23.59 1.97 -4.96
N ALA A 26 22.88 1.04 -4.32
CA ALA A 26 22.04 0.04 -4.98
C ALA A 26 20.57 0.47 -5.12
N HIS A 27 20.10 1.44 -4.32
CA HIS A 27 18.71 1.90 -4.31
C HIS A 27 18.60 3.41 -4.57
N PRO A 28 17.60 3.89 -5.34
CA PRO A 28 17.25 5.30 -5.41
C PRO A 28 16.85 5.85 -4.03
N LYS A 29 17.00 7.16 -3.86
CA LYS A 29 16.68 7.96 -2.66
C LYS A 29 15.51 7.39 -1.82
N GLU A 30 15.71 7.33 -0.50
CA GLU A 30 14.72 6.83 0.45
C GLU A 30 13.34 7.49 0.24
N VAL A 31 12.31 6.65 0.12
CA VAL A 31 10.93 7.10 -0.06
C VAL A 31 10.43 7.60 1.31
N PRO A 32 9.89 8.83 1.41
CA PRO A 32 9.52 9.41 2.69
C PRO A 32 8.36 8.64 3.35
N LEU A 33 8.71 7.76 4.30
CA LEU A 33 7.79 6.94 5.11
C LEU A 33 6.81 7.77 5.96
N LYS A 34 7.15 9.03 6.24
CA LYS A 34 6.36 9.93 7.10
C LYS A 34 4.91 10.07 6.60
N MET A 35 4.71 10.21 5.29
CA MET A 35 3.36 10.39 4.74
C MET A 35 2.51 9.13 4.87
N THR A 36 3.08 7.95 4.64
CA THR A 36 2.37 6.67 4.79
C THR A 36 1.96 6.43 6.24
N VAL A 37 2.84 6.73 7.19
CA VAL A 37 2.55 6.61 8.63
C VAL A 37 1.47 7.61 9.05
N VAL A 38 1.63 8.89 8.67
CA VAL A 38 0.65 9.94 8.99
C VAL A 38 -0.71 9.64 8.37
N HIS A 39 -0.75 9.24 7.10
CA HIS A 39 -2.00 8.88 6.45
C HIS A 39 -2.66 7.67 7.11
N GLY A 40 -1.90 6.60 7.39
CA GLY A 40 -2.43 5.43 8.08
C GLY A 40 -3.01 5.77 9.45
N LEU A 41 -2.34 6.66 10.19
CA LEU A 41 -2.83 7.15 11.48
C LEU A 41 -4.12 7.97 11.33
N ILE A 42 -4.14 8.98 10.45
CA ILE A 42 -5.31 9.85 10.25
C ILE A 42 -6.51 9.06 9.72
N ALA A 43 -6.28 8.18 8.74
CA ALA A 43 -7.32 7.33 8.17
C ALA A 43 -7.86 6.32 9.20
N GLY A 44 -7.02 5.82 10.10
CA GLY A 44 -7.39 4.91 11.17
C GLY A 44 -8.15 5.55 12.34
N PHE A 45 -7.94 6.85 12.61
CA PHE A 45 -8.47 7.54 13.79
C PHE A 45 -9.84 8.23 13.63
N GLY A 46 -10.50 8.14 12.47
CA GLY A 46 -11.87 8.66 12.33
C GLY A 46 -12.16 9.54 11.11
N PHE A 47 -11.13 9.97 10.37
CA PHE A 47 -11.29 10.95 9.28
C PHE A 47 -11.29 10.33 7.87
N GLY A 48 -11.33 9.00 7.75
CA GLY A 48 -11.55 8.29 6.50
C GLY A 48 -13.02 7.90 6.29
N ALA A 49 -13.47 7.74 5.04
CA ALA A 49 -14.85 7.40 4.70
C ALA A 49 -15.39 6.17 5.49
N TYR A 50 -14.59 5.12 5.62
CA TYR A 50 -14.95 3.94 6.42
C TYR A 50 -15.03 4.23 7.92
N ALA A 51 -14.10 5.03 8.46
CA ALA A 51 -14.10 5.37 9.88
C ALA A 51 -15.32 6.26 10.23
N THR A 52 -15.74 7.15 9.33
CA THR A 52 -16.99 7.91 9.46
C THR A 52 -18.20 6.99 9.55
N VAL A 53 -18.29 5.96 8.71
CA VAL A 53 -19.36 4.94 8.79
C VAL A 53 -19.32 4.19 10.13
N LEU A 54 -18.14 3.75 10.56
CA LEU A 54 -17.99 3.05 11.84
C LEU A 54 -18.45 3.91 13.02
N THR A 55 -18.05 5.18 13.05
CA THR A 55 -18.32 6.09 14.17
C THR A 55 -19.74 6.65 14.18
N PHE A 56 -20.28 7.04 13.02
CA PHE A 56 -21.57 7.73 12.96
C PHE A 56 -22.74 6.86 12.55
N ILE A 57 -22.49 5.68 11.98
CA ILE A 57 -23.55 4.77 11.54
C ILE A 57 -23.57 3.51 12.40
N LEU A 58 -22.44 2.80 12.55
CA LEU A 58 -22.44 1.52 13.26
C LEU A 58 -22.32 1.64 14.78
N ALA A 59 -21.50 2.56 15.30
CA ALA A 59 -21.34 2.75 16.75
C ALA A 59 -22.63 3.21 17.47
N PRO A 60 -23.54 3.98 16.84
CA PRO A 60 -24.85 4.27 17.44
C PRO A 60 -25.84 3.10 17.40
N GLN A 61 -25.61 2.08 16.57
CA GLN A 61 -26.52 0.93 16.42
C GLN A 61 -26.28 -0.18 17.46
N VAL A 62 -25.17 -0.14 18.20
CA VAL A 62 -24.89 -1.10 19.27
C VAL A 62 -25.54 -0.69 20.60
N PRO A 63 -25.97 -1.64 21.44
CA PRO A 63 -26.76 -1.35 22.63
C PRO A 63 -25.90 -0.74 23.75
N GLY A 64 -25.72 0.57 23.74
CA GLY A 64 -25.11 1.34 24.83
C GLY A 64 -23.65 1.71 24.62
N VAL A 65 -23.19 2.71 25.38
CA VAL A 65 -21.90 3.40 25.18
C VAL A 65 -20.69 2.47 25.29
N ILE A 66 -20.76 1.46 26.18
CA ILE A 66 -19.65 0.52 26.41
C ILE A 66 -19.35 -0.37 25.20
N TYR A 67 -20.34 -0.61 24.34
CA TYR A 67 -20.18 -1.40 23.12
C TYR A 67 -19.82 -0.54 21.91
N SER A 68 -19.90 0.80 22.01
CA SER A 68 -19.60 1.71 20.89
C SER A 68 -18.19 1.54 20.27
N PRO A 69 -17.14 1.07 21.00
CA PRO A 69 -15.85 0.76 20.40
C PRO A 69 -15.83 -0.56 19.60
N LEU A 70 -16.81 -1.45 19.79
CA LEU A 70 -16.81 -2.81 19.23
C LEU A 70 -16.76 -2.84 17.70
N PRO A 71 -17.55 -2.05 16.94
CA PRO A 71 -17.45 -2.02 15.48
C PRO A 71 -16.05 -1.64 15.00
N GLY A 72 -15.43 -0.63 15.64
CA GLY A 72 -14.07 -0.20 15.33
C GLY A 72 -13.02 -1.27 15.62
N LEU A 73 -13.15 -1.97 16.75
CA LEU A 73 -12.23 -3.04 17.14
C LEU A 73 -12.29 -4.22 16.16
N VAL A 74 -13.49 -4.68 15.81
CA VAL A 74 -13.66 -5.80 14.86
C VAL A 74 -13.16 -5.41 13.48
N PHE A 75 -13.47 -4.20 13.01
CA PHE A 75 -12.96 -3.67 11.75
C PHE A 75 -11.42 -3.59 11.75
N GLY A 76 -10.82 -3.09 12.84
CA GLY A 76 -9.37 -3.00 12.98
C GLY A 76 -8.68 -4.36 12.94
N ILE A 77 -9.23 -5.36 13.64
CA ILE A 77 -8.72 -6.75 13.59
C ILE A 77 -8.84 -7.31 12.17
N GLY A 78 -10.01 -7.17 11.54
CA GLY A 78 -10.21 -7.62 10.16
C GLY A 78 -9.22 -6.96 9.19
N THR A 79 -8.99 -5.65 9.35
CA THR A 79 -8.02 -4.89 8.55
C THR A 79 -6.60 -5.40 8.75
N MET A 80 -6.20 -5.63 10.00
CA MET A 80 -4.88 -6.18 10.33
C MET A 80 -4.67 -7.56 9.70
N VAL A 81 -5.66 -8.45 9.80
CA VAL A 81 -5.61 -9.79 9.18
C VAL A 81 -5.45 -9.68 7.67
N MET A 82 -6.26 -8.85 7.02
CA MET A 82 -6.16 -8.64 5.56
C MET A 82 -4.84 -8.02 5.14
N GLN A 83 -4.29 -7.08 5.91
CA GLN A 83 -2.97 -6.49 5.66
C GLN A 83 -1.86 -7.54 5.77
N VAL A 84 -1.92 -8.44 6.74
CA VAL A 84 -0.96 -9.55 6.87
C VAL A 84 -1.08 -10.50 5.67
N VAL A 85 -2.30 -10.90 5.29
CA VAL A 85 -2.55 -11.82 4.17
C VAL A 85 -2.08 -11.22 2.85
N ILE A 86 -2.54 -10.01 2.51
CA ILE A 86 -2.19 -9.33 1.26
C ILE A 86 -0.70 -8.95 1.25
N GLY A 87 -0.16 -8.47 2.37
CA GLY A 87 1.26 -8.14 2.50
C GLY A 87 2.15 -9.36 2.29
N ALA A 88 1.79 -10.50 2.87
CA ALA A 88 2.50 -11.76 2.65
C ALA A 88 2.39 -12.25 1.19
N ALA A 89 1.21 -12.12 0.58
CA ALA A 89 1.01 -12.47 -0.83
C ALA A 89 1.87 -11.59 -1.75
N PHE A 90 1.91 -10.29 -1.48
CA PHE A 90 2.71 -9.32 -2.23
C PHE A 90 4.21 -9.58 -2.09
N GLY A 91 4.70 -9.77 -0.86
CA GLY A 91 6.10 -10.14 -0.60
C GLY A 91 6.49 -11.44 -1.30
N SER A 92 5.62 -12.45 -1.25
CA SER A 92 5.84 -13.73 -1.94
C SER A 92 5.89 -13.59 -3.46
N MET A 93 5.01 -12.76 -4.04
CA MET A 93 5.02 -12.45 -5.47
C MET A 93 6.34 -11.78 -5.89
N LEU A 94 6.80 -10.77 -5.14
CA LEU A 94 8.05 -10.08 -5.44
C LEU A 94 9.28 -10.98 -5.27
N ARG A 95 9.29 -11.88 -4.27
CA ARG A 95 10.34 -12.90 -4.14
C ARG A 95 10.40 -13.84 -5.33
N LYS A 96 9.24 -14.24 -5.89
CA LYS A 96 9.18 -15.03 -7.13
C LYS A 96 9.73 -14.29 -8.34
N MET A 97 9.75 -12.96 -8.32
CA MET A 97 10.38 -12.11 -9.35
C MET A 97 11.91 -11.95 -9.14
N SER A 98 12.51 -12.74 -8.24
CA SER A 98 13.94 -12.73 -7.91
C SER A 98 14.46 -11.41 -7.34
N LEU A 99 13.61 -10.66 -6.66
CA LEU A 99 13.99 -9.47 -5.90
C LEU A 99 14.59 -9.86 -4.55
N THR A 100 15.61 -9.11 -4.10
CA THR A 100 16.18 -9.27 -2.75
C THR A 100 15.25 -8.67 -1.68
N GLU A 101 15.49 -8.96 -0.40
CA GLU A 101 14.68 -8.37 0.69
C GLU A 101 14.73 -6.85 0.71
N ASP A 102 15.87 -6.24 0.36
CA ASP A 102 16.00 -4.79 0.33
C ASP A 102 15.30 -4.18 -0.89
N ASP A 103 15.31 -4.88 -2.03
CA ASP A 103 14.51 -4.51 -3.20
C ASP A 103 13.01 -4.55 -2.90
N ILE A 104 12.55 -5.57 -2.17
CA ILE A 104 11.14 -5.72 -1.78
C ILE A 104 10.72 -4.57 -0.87
N LYS A 105 11.54 -4.20 0.12
CA LYS A 105 11.28 -3.03 0.97
C LYS A 105 11.21 -1.74 0.15
N TYR A 106 12.15 -1.55 -0.79
CA TYR A 106 12.15 -0.39 -1.66
C TYR A 106 10.87 -0.33 -2.51
N VAL A 107 10.52 -1.41 -3.21
CA VAL A 107 9.31 -1.47 -4.04
C VAL A 107 8.07 -1.24 -3.21
N GLY A 108 7.96 -1.84 -2.03
CA GLY A 108 6.86 -1.63 -1.11
C GLY A 108 6.71 -0.17 -0.69
N ASN A 109 7.81 0.45 -0.24
CA ASN A 109 7.81 1.85 0.20
C ASN A 109 7.51 2.81 -0.95
N SER A 110 8.16 2.62 -2.10
CA SER A 110 7.96 3.42 -3.32
C SER A 110 6.52 3.31 -3.83
N THR A 111 5.98 2.09 -3.84
CA THR A 111 4.60 1.84 -4.21
C THR A 111 3.61 2.52 -3.29
N ALA A 112 3.76 2.34 -1.98
CA ALA A 112 2.90 2.99 -1.00
C ALA A 112 2.97 4.52 -1.12
N GLY A 113 4.19 5.08 -1.26
CA GLY A 113 4.41 6.52 -1.38
C GLY A 113 3.80 7.12 -2.65
N LYS A 114 4.07 6.53 -3.82
CA LYS A 114 3.51 6.99 -5.11
C LYS A 114 1.98 6.85 -5.13
N THR A 115 1.45 5.70 -4.69
CA THR A 115 0.01 5.46 -4.65
C THR A 115 -0.69 6.44 -3.71
N LEU A 116 -0.12 6.69 -2.53
CA LEU A 116 -0.68 7.65 -1.58
C LEU A 116 -0.60 9.09 -2.11
N TYR A 117 0.51 9.47 -2.75
CA TYR A 117 0.69 10.82 -3.27
C TYR A 117 -0.29 11.12 -4.41
N TYR A 118 -0.29 10.29 -5.46
CA TYR A 118 -1.18 10.49 -6.61
C TYR A 118 -2.64 10.18 -6.26
N GLY A 119 -2.87 9.16 -5.44
CA GLY A 119 -4.19 8.84 -4.92
C GLY A 119 -4.77 9.97 -4.10
N GLY A 120 -3.98 10.55 -3.17
CA GLY A 120 -4.40 11.69 -2.37
C GLY A 120 -4.83 12.88 -3.21
N TRP A 121 -4.06 13.22 -4.26
CA TRP A 121 -4.45 14.26 -5.22
C TRP A 121 -5.73 13.91 -5.98
N ALA A 122 -5.87 12.67 -6.46
CA ALA A 122 -7.08 12.22 -7.15
C ALA A 122 -8.32 12.33 -6.25
N PHE A 123 -8.23 11.88 -4.99
CA PHE A 123 -9.29 12.01 -4.00
C PHE A 123 -9.62 13.47 -3.68
N ALA A 124 -8.61 14.34 -3.54
CA ALA A 124 -8.84 15.76 -3.28
C ALA A 124 -9.56 16.45 -4.45
N ILE A 125 -9.11 16.23 -5.67
CA ILE A 125 -9.70 16.83 -6.88
C ILE A 125 -11.13 16.35 -7.07
N ILE A 126 -11.37 15.04 -7.03
CA ILE A 126 -12.72 14.49 -7.19
C ILE A 126 -13.64 14.90 -6.04
N GLY A 127 -13.13 14.94 -4.80
CA GLY A 127 -13.88 15.45 -3.65
C GLY A 127 -14.33 16.90 -3.85
N ILE A 128 -13.46 17.78 -4.34
CA ILE A 128 -13.80 19.17 -4.67
C ILE A 128 -14.85 19.22 -5.79
N ILE A 129 -14.70 18.40 -6.84
CA ILE A 129 -15.67 18.34 -7.95
C ILE A 129 -17.05 17.92 -7.44
N VAL A 130 -17.13 16.89 -6.60
CA VAL A 130 -18.41 16.41 -6.03
C VAL A 130 -19.07 17.47 -5.14
N ILE A 131 -18.28 18.23 -4.37
CA ILE A 131 -18.81 19.35 -3.56
C ILE A 131 -19.39 20.46 -4.44
N LEU A 132 -18.72 20.79 -5.55
CA LEU A 132 -19.15 21.86 -6.47
C LEU A 132 -20.28 21.42 -7.42
N LEU A 133 -20.32 20.14 -7.78
CA LEU A 133 -21.24 19.54 -8.75
C LEU A 133 -21.81 18.22 -8.18
N PRO A 134 -22.74 18.29 -7.21
CA PRO A 134 -23.29 17.11 -6.55
C PRO A 134 -24.06 16.18 -7.51
N SER A 135 -24.55 16.68 -8.64
CA SER A 135 -25.19 15.87 -9.68
C SER A 135 -24.25 14.82 -10.30
N ILE A 136 -22.94 14.95 -10.13
CA ILE A 136 -21.95 13.94 -10.57
C ILE A 136 -21.93 12.74 -9.61
N SER A 137 -22.20 12.92 -8.30
CA SER A 137 -22.21 11.79 -7.36
C SER A 137 -23.45 10.90 -7.50
N ASP A 138 -24.53 11.42 -8.07
CA ASP A 138 -25.76 10.65 -8.32
C ASP A 138 -25.65 9.74 -9.56
N LEU A 139 -24.58 9.91 -10.36
CA LEU A 139 -24.29 9.04 -11.49
C LEU A 139 -23.74 7.70 -10.98
N GLY A 140 -24.55 6.66 -11.08
CA GLY A 140 -24.12 5.30 -10.76
C GLY A 140 -25.09 4.25 -11.29
N ILE A 141 -24.54 3.11 -11.70
CA ILE A 141 -25.34 1.94 -12.10
C ILE A 141 -25.38 1.00 -10.90
N SER A 142 -26.57 0.70 -10.38
CA SER A 142 -26.68 -0.26 -9.27
C SER A 142 -26.20 -1.65 -9.69
N THR A 143 -25.41 -2.28 -8.83
CA THR A 143 -24.92 -3.64 -9.01
C THR A 143 -25.89 -4.71 -8.50
N GLY A 144 -26.92 -4.30 -7.75
CA GLY A 144 -27.83 -5.20 -7.04
C GLY A 144 -27.26 -5.80 -5.74
N ILE A 145 -26.04 -5.44 -5.34
CA ILE A 145 -25.39 -5.94 -4.12
C ILE A 145 -25.58 -4.92 -2.99
N ASN A 146 -26.23 -5.30 -1.88
CA ASN A 146 -26.44 -4.39 -0.74
C ASN A 146 -25.20 -4.27 0.18
N ILE A 147 -24.04 -3.96 -0.39
CA ILE A 147 -22.79 -3.73 0.35
C ILE A 147 -22.32 -2.31 0.02
N PRO A 148 -22.14 -1.43 1.03
CA PRO A 148 -21.65 -0.07 0.79
C PRO A 148 -20.37 -0.05 -0.04
N ASN A 149 -20.31 0.83 -1.04
CA ASN A 149 -19.21 0.98 -2.01
C ASN A 149 -19.13 -0.15 -3.06
N LEU A 150 -19.99 -1.15 -3.00
CA LEU A 150 -20.18 -2.19 -4.02
C LEU A 150 -21.61 -2.19 -4.58
N ASP A 151 -22.51 -1.36 -4.03
CA ASP A 151 -23.94 -1.27 -4.33
C ASP A 151 -24.26 -0.53 -5.63
N ALA A 152 -23.32 0.29 -6.09
CA ALA A 152 -23.36 0.91 -7.39
C ALA A 152 -21.94 1.10 -7.95
N ILE A 153 -21.83 0.97 -9.27
CA ILE A 153 -20.68 1.47 -10.03
C ILE A 153 -20.87 2.98 -10.17
N ASN A 154 -20.39 3.71 -9.17
CA ASN A 154 -20.47 5.17 -9.11
C ASN A 154 -19.08 5.81 -9.18
N VAL A 155 -19.01 7.13 -9.11
CA VAL A 155 -17.75 7.89 -9.17
C VAL A 155 -16.78 7.47 -8.06
N GLY A 156 -17.26 7.16 -6.86
CA GLY A 156 -16.45 6.66 -5.75
C GLY A 156 -15.80 5.31 -6.06
N PHE A 157 -16.58 4.37 -6.60
CA PHE A 157 -16.08 3.06 -7.02
C PHE A 157 -15.00 3.19 -8.10
N ILE A 158 -15.27 3.97 -9.14
CA ILE A 158 -14.33 4.20 -10.26
C ILE A 158 -13.04 4.83 -9.73
N LEU A 159 -13.15 5.81 -8.84
CA LEU A 159 -11.99 6.46 -8.23
C LEU A 159 -11.11 5.47 -7.44
N VAL A 160 -11.72 4.61 -6.62
CA VAL A 160 -10.98 3.59 -5.86
C VAL A 160 -10.28 2.59 -6.80
N ILE A 161 -10.96 2.09 -7.83
CA ILE A 161 -10.37 1.18 -8.82
C ILE A 161 -9.23 1.86 -9.58
N PHE A 162 -9.38 3.13 -9.94
CA PHE A 162 -8.34 3.90 -10.60
C PHE A 162 -7.10 4.07 -9.70
N VAL A 163 -7.30 4.48 -8.45
CA VAL A 163 -6.18 4.72 -7.52
C VAL A 163 -5.50 3.41 -7.10
N VAL A 164 -6.26 2.46 -6.56
CA VAL A 164 -5.67 1.23 -5.99
C VAL A 164 -5.28 0.25 -7.11
N GLY A 165 -6.13 0.10 -8.12
CA GLY A 165 -5.90 -0.82 -9.23
C GLY A 165 -4.86 -0.29 -10.20
N ILE A 166 -5.11 0.87 -10.82
CA ILE A 166 -4.26 1.38 -11.90
C ILE A 166 -3.00 2.03 -11.35
N ILE A 167 -3.10 3.05 -10.48
CA ILE A 167 -1.91 3.75 -9.95
C ILE A 167 -1.07 2.79 -9.11
N GLY A 168 -1.71 1.96 -8.27
CA GLY A 168 -1.02 0.94 -7.48
C GLY A 168 -0.23 -0.06 -8.34
N ALA A 169 -0.87 -0.68 -9.33
CA ALA A 169 -0.19 -1.64 -10.22
C ALA A 169 0.91 -0.98 -11.05
N TRP A 170 0.64 0.20 -11.61
CA TRP A 170 1.65 0.97 -12.35
C TRP A 170 2.85 1.30 -11.47
N SER A 171 2.63 1.68 -10.22
CA SER A 171 3.70 2.02 -9.30
C SER A 171 4.59 0.82 -8.95
N ILE A 172 4.01 -0.37 -8.82
CA ILE A 172 4.76 -1.62 -8.62
C ILE A 172 5.64 -1.89 -9.85
N PHE A 173 5.05 -1.82 -11.04
CA PHE A 173 5.76 -2.07 -12.30
C PHE A 173 6.89 -1.06 -12.54
N SER A 174 6.61 0.23 -12.31
CA SER A 174 7.58 1.32 -12.38
C SER A 174 8.76 1.07 -11.44
N SER A 175 8.49 0.74 -10.17
CA SER A 175 9.54 0.54 -9.17
C SER A 175 10.35 -0.73 -9.42
N TYR A 176 9.71 -1.79 -9.93
CA TYR A 176 10.40 -3.01 -10.36
C TYR A 176 11.36 -2.74 -11.52
N ARG A 177 10.90 -1.98 -12.52
CA ARG A 177 11.70 -1.61 -13.69
C ARG A 177 12.91 -0.75 -13.29
N GLU A 178 12.73 0.19 -12.38
CA GLU A 178 13.79 1.05 -11.84
C GLU A 178 14.93 0.22 -11.21
N ILE A 179 14.61 -0.79 -10.40
CA ILE A 179 15.60 -1.70 -9.80
C ILE A 179 16.34 -2.49 -10.89
N LYS A 180 15.62 -3.00 -11.89
CA LYS A 180 16.23 -3.78 -12.98
C LYS A 180 17.22 -2.95 -13.79
N GLU A 181 16.87 -1.70 -14.09
CA GLU A 181 17.73 -0.76 -14.80
C GLU A 181 18.98 -0.40 -13.99
N LEU A 182 18.83 -0.12 -12.69
CA LEU A 182 19.95 0.13 -11.77
C LEU A 182 20.93 -1.04 -11.69
N ARG A 183 20.41 -2.26 -11.50
CA ARG A 183 21.25 -3.46 -11.43
C ARG A 183 22.02 -3.69 -12.72
N SER A 184 21.37 -3.47 -13.88
CA SER A 184 22.03 -3.58 -15.18
C SER A 184 23.15 -2.55 -15.35
N THR A 185 22.96 -1.34 -14.85
CA THR A 185 23.95 -0.25 -14.92
C THR A 185 25.16 -0.53 -14.03
N ILE A 186 24.92 -1.02 -12.81
CA ILE A 186 25.99 -1.39 -11.86
C ILE A 186 26.84 -2.54 -12.42
N LEU A 187 26.20 -3.55 -13.03
CA LEU A 187 26.92 -4.68 -13.64
C LEU A 187 27.83 -4.22 -14.77
N LYS A 188 27.34 -3.37 -15.69
CA LYS A 188 28.16 -2.81 -16.79
C LYS A 188 29.37 -2.05 -16.27
N LYS A 189 29.18 -1.19 -15.27
CA LYS A 189 30.28 -0.39 -14.68
C LYS A 189 31.33 -1.26 -13.97
N ALA A 190 30.92 -2.40 -13.40
CA ALA A 190 31.83 -3.34 -12.77
C ALA A 190 32.65 -4.14 -13.79
N GLU A 191 32.12 -4.40 -14.99
CA GLU A 191 32.86 -5.01 -16.11
C GLU A 191 33.90 -4.03 -16.69
N GLU A 192 33.52 -2.77 -16.90
CA GLU A 192 34.43 -1.72 -17.40
C GLU A 192 35.59 -1.41 -16.45
N SER A 193 35.39 -1.56 -15.14
CA SER A 193 36.45 -1.37 -14.13
C SER A 193 37.47 -2.52 -14.06
N LYS A 194 37.18 -3.67 -14.67
CA LYS A 194 38.03 -4.87 -14.62
C LYS A 194 38.87 -5.08 -15.90
N GLY A 195 38.58 -4.35 -16.97
CA GLY A 195 39.37 -4.32 -18.20
C GLY A 195 40.39 -3.19 -18.19
#